data_AF-A0A246EBH2-F1
#
_entry.id   AF-A0A246EBH2-F1
#
_cell.length_a   1.000
_cell.length_b   1.000
_cell.length_c   1.000
_cell.angle_alpha   90.00
_cell.angle_beta   90.00
_cell.angle_gamma   90.00
#
_symmetry.space_group_name_H-M   'P 1'
#
loop_
_entity.id
_entity.type
_entity.pdbx_description
1 polymer ?
#
loop_
_entity_poly.entity_id
_entity_poly.type
_entity_poly.pdbx_seq_one_letter_code
_entity_poly.pdbx_strand_id
1 'polypeptide(L)'
;MKGARLFTVGTLPRSFAALAVVVGGLSAVFSSGATLPLFRDTLHYNCSWGAGGAWADSGEWVCGDGLGYFGVAVGLGGMSALLLLVGLVVAAGGPSRRRAVTLIVFASGSVAWISWCGFHAATVYTGARPAGETGLGSWAEVLVPGLSLCAIGLVVGAAGVAVGRRWSLVAVTVGACLMILGTTLRFGIGVSTLAAAGLLLAAGIQRFASVSAEQSSSLEAVVAAPPLRRRPRAGPPQSCLRGCD
;
A
#
# COMPACT_ATOMS: atom_id res chain seq x y z
N MET A 1 -20.25 19.96 -35.29
CA MET A 1 -20.18 19.77 -33.82
C MET A 1 -19.16 18.67 -33.49
N LYS A 2 -17.87 19.01 -33.48
CA LYS A 2 -16.73 18.16 -33.08
C LYS A 2 -15.97 19.01 -32.06
N GLY A 3 -15.94 18.65 -30.77
CA GLY A 3 -15.15 19.45 -29.83
C GLY A 3 -15.34 19.25 -28.33
N ALA A 4 -16.32 18.47 -27.86
CA ALA A 4 -16.65 18.44 -26.42
C ALA A 4 -16.25 17.15 -25.65
N ARG A 5 -15.47 16.23 -26.22
CA ARG A 5 -15.21 14.91 -25.59
C ARG A 5 -13.75 14.55 -25.28
N LEU A 6 -12.83 15.53 -25.21
CA LEU A 6 -11.43 15.22 -24.88
C LEU A 6 -10.98 15.61 -23.46
N PHE A 7 -11.79 16.35 -22.68
CA PHE A 7 -11.36 16.82 -21.36
C PHE A 7 -11.64 15.88 -20.17
N THR A 8 -12.41 14.80 -20.36
CA THR A 8 -12.86 13.95 -19.24
C THR A 8 -12.13 12.62 -19.07
N VAL A 9 -11.39 12.14 -20.07
CA VAL A 9 -10.81 10.78 -20.01
C VAL A 9 -9.55 10.73 -19.13
N GLY A 10 -8.79 11.83 -19.02
CA GLY A 10 -7.55 11.87 -18.24
C GLY A 10 -7.70 12.30 -16.77
N THR A 11 -8.78 13.00 -16.40
CA THR A 11 -8.97 13.59 -15.06
C THR A 11 -9.59 12.61 -14.07
N LEU A 12 -10.56 11.81 -14.51
CA LEU A 12 -11.23 10.78 -13.69
C LEU A 12 -10.26 9.89 -12.89
N PRO A 13 -9.26 9.22 -13.50
CA PRO A 13 -8.40 8.29 -12.78
C PRO A 13 -7.51 8.97 -11.74
N ARG A 14 -7.13 10.24 -11.96
CA ARG A 14 -6.35 11.03 -10.99
C ARG A 14 -7.20 11.33 -9.76
N SER A 15 -8.44 11.79 -9.96
CA SER A 15 -9.36 12.10 -8.87
C SER A 15 -9.69 10.87 -8.04
N PHE A 16 -9.90 9.70 -8.66
CA PHE A 16 -10.13 8.46 -7.90
C PHE A 16 -8.90 7.99 -7.13
N ALA A 17 -7.70 8.09 -7.73
CA ALA A 17 -6.46 7.75 -7.02
C ALA A 17 -6.23 8.67 -5.82
N ALA A 18 -6.40 9.99 -6.00
CA ALA A 18 -6.30 10.96 -4.91
C ALA A 18 -7.36 10.71 -3.83
N LEU A 19 -8.60 10.43 -4.22
CA LEU A 19 -9.69 10.11 -3.28
C LEU A 19 -9.36 8.87 -2.45
N ALA A 20 -8.78 7.82 -3.05
CA ALA A 20 -8.36 6.63 -2.32
C ALA A 20 -7.30 6.95 -1.24
N VAL A 21 -6.32 7.81 -1.56
CA VAL A 21 -5.34 8.29 -0.58
C VAL A 21 -6.01 9.10 0.53
N VAL A 22 -6.92 10.02 0.19
CA VAL A 22 -7.64 10.85 1.15
C VAL A 22 -8.50 10.00 2.10
N VAL A 23 -9.28 9.06 1.56
CA VAL A 23 -10.11 8.16 2.36
C VAL A 23 -9.24 7.31 3.29
N GLY A 24 -8.17 6.70 2.78
CA GLY A 24 -7.22 5.95 3.61
C GLY A 24 -6.57 6.80 4.70
N GLY A 25 -6.22 8.05 4.39
CA GLY A 25 -5.67 9.00 5.35
C GLY A 25 -6.66 9.43 6.43
N LEU A 26 -7.91 9.72 6.07
CA LEU A 26 -8.96 10.04 7.05
C LEU A 26 -9.26 8.85 7.96
N SER A 27 -9.33 7.64 7.40
CA SER A 27 -9.49 6.42 8.19
C SER A 27 -8.30 6.18 9.12
N ALA A 28 -7.07 6.46 8.67
CA ALA A 28 -5.88 6.41 9.51
C ALA A 28 -5.96 7.38 10.70
N VAL A 29 -6.35 8.65 10.46
CA VAL A 29 -6.57 9.66 11.52
C VAL A 29 -7.65 9.20 12.49
N PHE A 30 -8.77 8.66 12.00
CA PHE A 30 -9.82 8.15 12.88
C PHE A 30 -9.33 7.00 13.78
N SER A 31 -8.51 6.10 13.25
CA SER A 31 -7.97 4.97 14.02
C SER A 31 -6.82 5.32 14.96
N SER A 32 -6.20 6.51 14.83
CA SER A 32 -4.99 6.85 15.59
C SER A 32 -5.23 6.93 17.11
N GLY A 33 -6.47 7.18 17.54
CA GLY A 33 -6.83 7.16 18.96
C GLY A 33 -6.59 5.81 19.64
N ALA A 34 -6.67 4.71 18.88
CA ALA A 34 -6.43 3.36 19.39
C ALA A 34 -4.95 2.97 19.39
N THR A 35 -4.09 3.76 18.77
CA THR A 35 -2.65 3.48 18.72
C THR A 35 -1.98 3.70 20.08
N LEU A 36 -2.40 4.71 20.84
CA LEU A 36 -1.82 4.97 22.17
C LEU A 36 -2.07 3.81 23.16
N PRO A 37 -3.30 3.31 23.33
CA PRO A 37 -3.55 2.13 24.17
C PRO A 37 -2.78 0.89 23.72
N LEU A 38 -2.64 0.68 22.40
CA LEU A 38 -1.84 -0.43 21.87
C LEU A 38 -0.38 -0.35 22.32
N PHE A 39 0.26 0.81 22.16
CA PHE A 39 1.67 0.96 22.51
C PHE A 39 1.88 0.99 24.03
N ARG A 40 1.02 1.69 24.77
CA ARG A 40 1.13 1.83 26.22
C ARG A 40 0.70 0.58 26.96
N ASP A 41 -0.54 0.17 26.78
CA ASP A 41 -1.18 -0.82 27.64
C ASP A 41 -0.90 -2.25 27.17
N THR A 42 -0.63 -2.44 25.86
CA THR A 42 -0.40 -3.76 25.29
C THR A 42 1.09 -4.05 25.02
N LEU A 43 1.85 -3.07 24.51
CA LEU A 43 3.29 -3.25 24.24
C LEU A 43 4.19 -2.72 25.37
N HIS A 44 3.60 -2.14 26.41
CA HIS A 44 4.31 -1.63 27.59
C HIS A 44 5.41 -0.62 27.23
N TYR A 45 5.15 0.22 26.24
CA TYR A 45 6.05 1.29 25.83
C TYR A 45 6.29 2.27 26.96
N ASN A 46 7.56 2.46 27.33
CA ASN A 46 8.02 3.27 28.45
C ASN A 46 7.44 2.82 29.80
N CYS A 47 7.19 1.51 29.95
CA CYS A 47 6.71 0.92 31.20
C CYS A 47 7.72 -0.11 31.73
N SER A 48 7.70 -0.34 33.04
CA SER A 48 8.51 -1.36 33.71
C SER A 48 7.66 -2.12 34.71
N TRP A 49 7.84 -3.43 34.75
CA TRP A 49 7.19 -4.30 35.72
C TRP A 49 7.89 -4.21 37.08
N GLY A 50 7.11 -4.05 38.15
CA GLY A 50 7.64 -4.05 39.52
C GLY A 50 8.62 -2.91 39.83
N ALA A 51 8.69 -1.88 38.99
CA ALA A 51 9.51 -0.70 39.24
C ALA A 51 8.61 0.45 39.73
N GLY A 52 8.59 0.70 41.04
CA GLY A 52 7.74 1.75 41.61
C GLY A 52 7.84 1.95 43.12
N GLY A 53 8.90 1.47 43.78
CA GLY A 53 8.99 1.50 45.23
C GLY A 53 7.91 0.59 45.85
N ALA A 54 6.91 1.17 46.52
CA ALA A 54 5.83 0.44 47.18
C ALA A 54 5.00 -0.49 46.27
N TRP A 55 5.06 -0.30 44.95
CA TRP A 55 4.37 -1.11 43.93
C TRP A 55 5.23 -2.25 43.37
N ALA A 56 6.49 -2.37 43.80
CA ALA A 56 7.36 -3.46 43.33
C ALA A 56 6.80 -4.83 43.72
N ASP A 57 6.17 -4.91 44.89
CA ASP A 57 5.65 -6.15 45.47
C ASP A 57 4.26 -6.53 44.92
N SER A 58 3.53 -5.60 44.29
CA SER A 58 2.21 -5.89 43.69
C SER A 58 2.31 -6.61 42.35
N GLY A 59 3.48 -6.58 41.70
CA GLY A 59 3.65 -7.15 40.37
C GLY A 59 2.72 -6.48 39.37
N GLU A 60 2.87 -5.17 39.17
CA GLU A 60 2.08 -4.41 38.22
C GLU A 60 2.97 -3.63 37.26
N TRP A 61 2.41 -3.29 36.09
CA TRP A 61 3.05 -2.42 35.11
C TRP A 61 2.96 -0.97 35.54
N VAL A 62 4.10 -0.32 35.70
CA VAL A 62 4.19 1.11 35.97
C VAL A 62 4.77 1.79 34.74
N CYS A 63 4.02 2.72 34.16
CA CYS A 63 4.41 3.47 32.97
C CYS A 63 4.92 4.85 33.36
N GLY A 64 6.00 5.30 32.70
CA GLY A 64 6.54 6.64 32.89
C GLY A 64 5.59 7.75 32.42
N ASP A 65 5.95 8.98 32.76
CA ASP A 65 5.17 10.17 32.44
C ASP A 65 4.88 10.28 30.94
N GLY A 66 3.74 10.90 30.62
CA GLY A 66 3.17 10.89 29.27
C GLY A 66 3.96 11.58 28.16
N LEU A 67 5.13 12.16 28.50
CA LEU A 67 6.06 12.74 27.54
C LEU A 67 6.57 11.71 26.50
N GLY A 68 6.73 10.45 26.90
CA GLY A 68 7.09 9.37 25.95
C GLY A 68 6.05 9.17 24.84
N TYR A 69 4.77 9.44 25.10
CA TYR A 69 3.70 9.25 24.12
C TYR A 69 3.77 10.26 22.96
N PHE A 70 4.40 11.42 23.16
CA PHE A 70 4.70 12.33 22.05
C PHE A 70 5.64 11.69 21.03
N GLY A 71 6.58 10.85 21.48
CA GLY A 71 7.46 10.10 20.58
C GLY A 71 6.69 9.17 19.65
N VAL A 72 5.68 8.46 20.17
CA VAL A 72 4.79 7.60 19.38
C VAL A 72 3.94 8.43 18.41
N ALA A 73 3.31 9.50 18.89
CA ALA A 73 2.47 10.36 18.06
C ALA A 73 3.26 11.03 16.93
N VAL A 74 4.43 11.60 17.22
CA VAL A 74 5.29 12.27 16.23
C VAL A 74 5.94 11.26 15.29
N GLY A 75 6.51 10.17 15.83
CA GLY A 75 7.23 9.18 15.03
C GLY A 75 6.31 8.43 14.08
N LEU A 76 5.18 7.93 14.58
CA LEU A 76 4.25 7.14 13.79
C LEU A 76 3.28 8.03 12.99
N GLY A 77 2.63 8.99 13.66
CA GLY A 77 1.69 9.91 13.02
C GLY A 77 2.38 10.83 12.01
N GLY A 78 3.56 11.36 12.33
CA GLY A 78 4.33 12.23 11.44
C GLY A 78 4.78 11.51 10.16
N MET A 79 5.32 10.28 10.29
CA MET A 79 5.72 9.50 9.10
C MET A 79 4.52 9.07 8.26
N SER A 80 3.42 8.63 8.86
CA SER A 80 2.20 8.29 8.11
C SER A 80 1.62 9.52 7.40
N ALA A 81 1.60 10.69 8.06
CA ALA A 81 1.17 11.95 7.42
C ALA A 81 2.09 12.34 6.26
N LEU A 82 3.41 12.25 6.42
CA LEU A 82 4.37 12.53 5.35
C LEU A 82 4.17 11.61 4.15
N LEU A 83 4.05 10.29 4.37
CA LEU A 83 3.83 9.32 3.31
C LEU A 83 2.50 9.57 2.57
N LEU A 84 1.45 9.96 3.29
CA LEU A 84 0.16 10.32 2.70
C LEU A 84 0.24 11.61 1.89
N LEU A 85 0.93 12.65 2.37
CA LEU A 85 1.09 13.91 1.64
C LEU A 85 1.88 13.71 0.35
N VAL A 86 3.02 13.03 0.42
CA VAL A 86 3.83 12.73 -0.77
C VAL A 86 3.07 11.77 -1.70
N GLY A 87 2.39 10.76 -1.15
CA GLY A 87 1.55 9.84 -1.89
C GLY A 87 0.40 10.55 -2.63
N LEU A 88 -0.23 11.54 -2.00
CA LEU A 88 -1.28 12.36 -2.61
C LEU A 88 -0.76 13.17 -3.79
N VAL A 89 0.41 13.80 -3.64
CA VAL A 89 1.08 14.52 -4.75
C VAL A 89 1.39 13.56 -5.91
N VAL A 90 1.89 12.35 -5.59
CA VAL A 90 2.16 11.31 -6.60
C VAL A 90 0.87 10.85 -7.28
N ALA A 91 -0.21 10.65 -6.52
CA ALA A 91 -1.51 10.20 -7.02
C ALA A 91 -2.25 11.25 -7.86
N ALA A 92 -2.04 12.54 -7.58
CA ALA A 92 -2.59 13.65 -8.37
C ALA A 92 -1.92 13.78 -9.76
N GLY A 93 -0.76 13.16 -9.95
CA GLY A 93 -0.08 13.10 -11.24
C GLY A 93 -0.81 12.23 -12.29
N GLY A 94 -0.46 12.41 -13.57
CA GLY A 94 -0.91 11.53 -14.66
C GLY A 94 -0.61 10.02 -14.48
N PRO A 95 -1.42 9.13 -15.08
CA PRO A 95 -1.21 7.69 -15.04
C PRO A 95 0.20 7.28 -15.50
N SER A 96 0.94 6.56 -14.65
CA SER A 96 2.22 5.96 -15.05
C SER A 96 2.59 4.77 -14.17
N ARG A 97 3.31 3.80 -14.76
CA ARG A 97 3.85 2.64 -14.03
C ARG A 97 4.78 3.06 -12.89
N ARG A 98 5.63 4.07 -13.11
CA ARG A 98 6.57 4.57 -12.09
C ARG A 98 5.83 5.09 -10.85
N ARG A 99 4.79 5.91 -11.03
CA ARG A 99 3.98 6.42 -9.92
C ARG A 99 3.26 5.30 -9.16
N ALA A 100 2.72 4.30 -9.87
CA ALA A 100 2.11 3.14 -9.22
C ALA A 100 3.13 2.37 -8.34
N VAL A 101 4.35 2.15 -8.84
CA VAL A 101 5.43 1.52 -8.05
C VAL A 101 5.81 2.39 -6.86
N THR A 102 5.94 3.71 -7.02
CA THR A 102 6.24 4.64 -5.92
C THR A 102 5.18 4.56 -4.81
N LEU A 103 3.89 4.51 -5.17
CA LEU A 103 2.80 4.35 -4.21
C LEU A 103 2.85 3.02 -3.45
N ILE A 104 3.23 1.92 -4.13
CA ILE A 104 3.47 0.63 -3.46
C ILE A 104 4.65 0.72 -2.49
N VAL A 105 5.73 1.40 -2.87
CA VAL A 105 6.89 1.60 -1.98
C VAL A 105 6.47 2.38 -0.73
N PHE A 106 5.66 3.43 -0.87
CA PHE A 106 5.13 4.15 0.30
C PHE A 106 4.18 3.31 1.14
N ALA A 107 3.30 2.51 0.53
CA ALA A 107 2.45 1.58 1.25
C ALA A 107 3.28 0.55 2.04
N SER A 108 4.33 0.01 1.42
CA SER A 108 5.27 -0.93 2.03
C SER A 108 6.03 -0.29 3.19
N GLY A 109 6.54 0.93 2.98
CA GLY A 109 7.22 1.71 4.01
C GLY A 109 6.32 1.98 5.21
N SER A 110 5.04 2.29 4.99
CA SER A 110 4.06 2.51 6.05
C SER A 110 3.86 1.24 6.90
N VAL A 111 3.68 0.07 6.28
CA VAL A 111 3.53 -1.22 6.98
C VAL A 111 4.81 -1.61 7.73
N ALA A 112 5.97 -1.42 7.10
CA ALA A 112 7.26 -1.68 7.72
C ALA A 112 7.50 -0.77 8.94
N TRP A 113 7.10 0.50 8.84
CA TRP A 113 7.27 1.48 9.90
C TRP A 113 6.48 1.13 11.16
N ILE A 114 5.19 0.78 11.05
CA ILE A 114 4.40 0.36 12.22
C ILE A 114 4.96 -0.92 12.86
N SER A 115 5.42 -1.88 12.03
CA SER A 115 6.08 -3.09 12.50
C SER A 115 7.33 -2.78 13.32
N TRP A 116 8.19 -1.91 12.78
CA TRP A 116 9.43 -1.47 13.41
C TRP A 116 9.19 -0.70 14.71
N CYS A 117 8.26 0.26 14.71
CA CYS A 117 7.87 1.00 15.91
C CYS A 117 7.34 0.07 16.99
N GLY A 118 6.47 -0.87 16.63
CA GLY A 118 5.93 -1.85 17.57
C GLY A 118 7.02 -2.76 18.14
N PHE A 119 7.96 -3.21 17.30
CA PHE A 119 9.09 -4.02 17.73
C PHE A 119 9.96 -3.26 18.73
N HIS A 120 10.35 -2.03 18.40
CA HIS A 120 11.13 -1.18 19.29
C HIS A 120 10.41 -0.89 20.61
N ALA A 121 9.09 -0.67 20.54
CA ALA A 121 8.30 -0.39 21.71
C ALA A 121 8.31 -1.56 22.70
N ALA A 122 8.16 -2.78 22.19
CA ALA A 122 8.16 -3.98 23.02
C ALA A 122 9.57 -4.42 23.46
N THR A 123 10.63 -4.10 22.71
CA THR A 123 11.97 -4.67 22.99
C THR A 123 12.95 -3.69 23.60
N VAL A 124 12.97 -2.44 23.14
CA VAL A 124 13.99 -1.45 23.50
C VAL A 124 13.48 -0.46 24.53
N TYR A 125 12.19 -0.13 24.47
CA TYR A 125 11.58 0.88 25.34
C TYR A 125 10.69 0.28 26.43
N THR A 126 10.90 -0.98 26.79
CA THR A 126 10.28 -1.59 27.98
C THR A 126 11.37 -1.81 29.03
N GLY A 127 11.06 -1.54 30.29
CA GLY A 127 11.93 -1.83 31.43
C GLY A 127 11.90 -3.31 31.82
N ALA A 128 12.06 -3.60 33.12
CA ALA A 128 12.00 -4.96 33.62
C ALA A 128 10.66 -5.63 33.27
N ARG A 129 10.68 -6.94 33.07
CA ARG A 129 9.53 -7.76 32.66
C ARG A 129 9.30 -8.88 33.68
N PRO A 130 8.07 -9.42 33.79
CA PRO A 130 7.81 -10.65 34.53
C PRO A 130 8.70 -11.80 34.06
N ALA A 131 9.01 -12.73 34.96
CA ALA A 131 9.79 -13.92 34.63
C ALA A 131 9.12 -14.72 33.50
N GLY A 132 9.88 -15.04 32.46
CA GLY A 132 9.42 -15.80 31.30
C GLY A 132 8.81 -14.97 30.17
N GLU A 133 8.57 -13.66 30.37
CA GLU A 133 8.10 -12.78 29.31
C GLU A 133 9.27 -12.14 28.54
N THR A 134 9.17 -12.08 27.21
CA THR A 134 10.15 -11.39 26.37
C THR A 134 9.48 -10.35 25.49
N GLY A 135 10.17 -9.24 25.23
CA GLY A 135 9.66 -8.19 24.34
C GLY A 135 9.34 -8.68 22.93
N LEU A 136 10.16 -9.59 22.41
CA LEU A 136 9.90 -10.22 21.12
C LEU A 136 8.63 -11.08 21.15
N GLY A 137 8.40 -11.82 22.23
CA GLY A 137 7.19 -12.61 22.45
C GLY A 137 5.94 -11.74 22.44
N SER A 138 5.93 -10.67 23.25
CA SER A 138 4.79 -9.75 23.33
C SER A 138 4.53 -9.04 21.98
N TRP A 139 5.60 -8.60 21.29
CA TRP A 139 5.47 -8.03 19.94
C TRP A 139 4.85 -9.04 18.97
N ALA A 140 5.33 -10.28 18.97
CA ALA A 140 4.88 -11.31 18.06
C ALA A 140 3.40 -11.64 18.30
N GLU A 141 3.02 -11.88 19.54
CA GLU A 141 1.63 -12.19 19.92
C GLU A 141 0.67 -11.06 19.56
N VAL A 142 1.09 -9.81 19.76
CA VAL A 142 0.22 -8.66 19.56
C VAL A 142 0.14 -8.29 18.09
N LEU A 143 1.27 -8.12 17.40
CA LEU A 143 1.30 -7.47 16.09
C LEU A 143 1.40 -8.42 14.90
N VAL A 144 2.04 -9.59 15.03
CA VAL A 144 2.28 -10.49 13.89
C VAL A 144 1.00 -10.95 13.21
N PRO A 145 -0.11 -11.29 13.90
CA PRO A 145 -1.34 -11.72 13.21
C PRO A 145 -1.89 -10.65 12.26
N GLY A 146 -2.01 -9.41 12.73
CA GLY A 146 -2.50 -8.29 11.93
C GLY A 146 -1.53 -7.88 10.83
N LEU A 147 -0.23 -7.81 11.15
CA LEU A 147 0.81 -7.44 10.18
C LEU A 147 0.99 -8.49 9.09
N SER A 148 0.81 -9.77 9.39
CA SER A 148 0.88 -10.86 8.41
C SER A 148 -0.21 -10.71 7.34
N LEU A 149 -1.45 -10.42 7.74
CA LEU A 149 -2.54 -10.15 6.79
C LEU A 149 -2.25 -8.90 5.95
N CYS A 150 -1.72 -7.84 6.58
CA CYS A 150 -1.35 -6.62 5.85
C CYS A 150 -0.23 -6.87 4.85
N ALA A 151 0.78 -7.67 5.22
CA ALA A 151 1.89 -8.05 4.34
C ALA A 151 1.43 -8.92 3.18
N ILE A 152 0.57 -9.92 3.43
CA ILE A 152 -0.04 -10.74 2.37
C ILE A 152 -0.86 -9.84 1.44
N GLY A 153 -1.68 -8.95 1.99
CA GLY A 153 -2.46 -7.99 1.20
C GLY A 153 -1.59 -7.09 0.32
N LEU A 154 -0.47 -6.60 0.87
CA LEU A 154 0.52 -5.80 0.14
C LEU A 154 1.14 -6.59 -1.02
N VAL A 155 1.57 -7.83 -0.76
CA VAL A 155 2.18 -8.70 -1.79
C VAL A 155 1.18 -9.01 -2.89
N VAL A 156 -0.06 -9.36 -2.55
CA VAL A 156 -1.14 -9.64 -3.52
C VAL A 156 -1.43 -8.41 -4.38
N GLY A 157 -1.58 -7.23 -3.75
CA GLY A 157 -1.83 -5.99 -4.48
C GLY A 157 -0.66 -5.57 -5.37
N ALA A 158 0.58 -5.67 -4.86
CA ALA A 158 1.79 -5.36 -5.62
C ALA A 158 1.98 -6.30 -6.82
N ALA A 159 1.76 -7.61 -6.63
CA ALA A 159 1.75 -8.57 -7.72
C ALA A 159 0.67 -8.24 -8.77
N GLY A 160 -0.52 -7.85 -8.33
CA GLY A 160 -1.59 -7.37 -9.20
C GLY A 160 -1.16 -6.20 -10.09
N VAL A 161 -0.52 -5.18 -9.50
CA VAL A 161 0.02 -4.01 -10.21
C VAL A 161 1.14 -4.41 -11.19
N ALA A 162 2.00 -5.36 -10.81
CA ALA A 162 3.10 -5.83 -11.64
C ALA A 162 2.60 -6.53 -12.91
N VAL A 163 1.56 -7.37 -12.82
CA VAL A 163 1.00 -8.11 -13.96
C VAL A 163 0.28 -7.19 -14.95
N GLY A 164 -0.30 -6.07 -14.49
CA GLY A 164 -0.86 -5.03 -15.37
C GLY A 164 -2.02 -5.49 -16.27
N ARG A 165 -2.77 -6.53 -15.89
CA ARG A 165 -3.97 -7.00 -16.62
C ARG A 165 -5.25 -6.50 -15.96
N ARG A 166 -6.40 -6.79 -16.57
CA ARG A 166 -7.76 -6.56 -16.01
C ARG A 166 -7.94 -7.02 -14.56
N TRP A 167 -7.17 -8.01 -14.13
CA TRP A 167 -7.17 -8.55 -12.76
C TRP A 167 -6.41 -7.68 -11.74
N SER A 168 -5.67 -6.64 -12.17
CA SER A 168 -4.89 -5.77 -11.30
C SER A 168 -5.77 -5.04 -10.28
N LEU A 169 -6.95 -4.56 -10.68
CA LEU A 169 -7.86 -3.89 -9.74
C LEU A 169 -8.43 -4.88 -8.73
N VAL A 170 -8.82 -6.08 -9.16
CA VAL A 170 -9.34 -7.12 -8.25
C VAL A 170 -8.27 -7.49 -7.22
N ALA A 171 -7.04 -7.77 -7.66
CA ALA A 171 -5.93 -8.12 -6.76
C ALA A 171 -5.60 -6.98 -5.78
N VAL A 172 -5.60 -5.73 -6.24
CA VAL A 172 -5.36 -4.56 -5.37
C VAL A 172 -6.49 -4.35 -4.37
N THR A 173 -7.75 -4.50 -4.78
CA THR A 173 -8.90 -4.41 -3.87
C THR A 173 -8.87 -5.53 -2.83
N VAL A 174 -8.58 -6.77 -3.25
CA VAL A 174 -8.40 -7.90 -2.31
C VAL A 174 -7.24 -7.60 -1.34
N GLY A 175 -6.12 -7.07 -1.84
CA GLY A 175 -4.99 -6.66 -1.01
C GLY A 175 -5.35 -5.59 0.02
N ALA A 176 -6.10 -4.56 -0.38
CA ALA A 176 -6.60 -3.53 0.52
C ALA A 176 -7.60 -4.08 1.55
N CYS A 177 -8.51 -4.98 1.16
CA CYS A 177 -9.42 -5.65 2.08
C CYS A 177 -8.67 -6.49 3.12
N LEU A 178 -7.60 -7.19 2.72
CA LEU A 178 -6.74 -7.93 3.65
C LEU A 178 -6.01 -7.01 4.64
N MET A 179 -5.57 -5.82 4.21
CA MET A 179 -5.01 -4.81 5.12
C MET A 179 -6.05 -4.28 6.11
N ILE A 180 -7.28 -4.02 5.64
CA ILE A 180 -8.39 -3.60 6.52
C ILE A 180 -8.69 -4.70 7.53
N LEU A 181 -8.78 -5.96 7.09
CA LEU A 181 -9.00 -7.10 7.99
C LEU A 181 -7.88 -7.25 9.02
N GLY A 182 -6.62 -7.16 8.60
CA GLY A 182 -5.47 -7.14 9.51
C GLY A 182 -5.53 -5.99 10.51
N THR A 183 -6.01 -4.83 10.09
CA THR A 183 -6.26 -3.68 10.97
C THR A 183 -7.36 -3.96 11.97
N THR A 184 -8.46 -4.61 11.58
CA THR A 184 -9.55 -4.93 12.52
C THR A 184 -9.14 -5.91 13.61
N LEU A 185 -8.18 -6.81 13.33
CA LEU A 185 -7.62 -7.69 14.37
C LEU A 185 -6.87 -6.91 15.46
N ARG A 186 -6.25 -5.79 15.10
CA ARG A 186 -5.48 -4.93 16.01
C ARG A 186 -5.67 -3.47 15.64
N PHE A 187 -6.79 -2.89 16.04
CA PHE A 187 -7.22 -1.56 15.58
C PHE A 187 -6.16 -0.46 15.77
N GLY A 188 -5.29 -0.58 16.78
CA GLY A 188 -4.19 0.36 17.01
C GLY A 188 -3.11 0.43 15.92
N ILE A 189 -3.03 -0.51 14.98
CA ILE A 189 -2.11 -0.42 13.82
C ILE A 189 -2.68 0.42 12.66
N GLY A 190 -3.96 0.81 12.76
CA GLY A 190 -4.74 1.40 11.67
C GLY A 190 -4.15 2.67 11.08
N VAL A 191 -3.48 3.50 11.89
CA VAL A 191 -2.86 4.76 11.44
C VAL A 191 -1.88 4.55 10.28
N SER A 192 -1.19 3.42 10.23
CA SER A 192 -0.24 3.13 9.15
C SER A 192 -0.80 2.16 8.11
N THR A 193 -1.61 1.18 8.50
CA THR A 193 -2.14 0.15 7.58
C THR A 193 -3.31 0.65 6.73
N LEU A 194 -4.17 1.54 7.24
CA LEU A 194 -5.26 2.15 6.46
C LEU A 194 -4.71 3.18 5.47
N ALA A 195 -3.67 3.92 5.87
CA ALA A 195 -2.89 4.77 4.97
C ALA A 195 -2.26 3.92 3.84
N ALA A 196 -1.64 2.78 4.18
CA ALA A 196 -1.08 1.86 3.21
C ALA A 196 -2.13 1.29 2.25
N ALA A 197 -3.33 0.95 2.74
CA ALA A 197 -4.44 0.47 1.91
C ALA A 197 -4.90 1.53 0.89
N GLY A 198 -5.02 2.79 1.30
CA GLY A 198 -5.33 3.90 0.40
C GLY A 198 -4.27 4.11 -0.68
N LEU A 199 -2.98 4.06 -0.30
CA LEU A 199 -1.85 4.15 -1.24
C LEU A 199 -1.83 2.97 -2.23
N LEU A 200 -2.13 1.75 -1.74
CA LEU A 200 -2.20 0.54 -2.57
C LEU A 200 -3.34 0.62 -3.59
N LEU A 201 -4.54 1.05 -3.17
CA LEU A 201 -5.67 1.29 -4.06
C LEU A 201 -5.34 2.34 -5.13
N ALA A 202 -4.71 3.45 -4.72
CA ALA A 202 -4.26 4.48 -5.65
C ALA A 202 -3.25 3.93 -6.67
N ALA A 203 -2.34 3.05 -6.25
CA ALA A 203 -1.40 2.38 -7.16
C ALA A 203 -2.11 1.51 -8.22
N GLY A 204 -3.14 0.76 -7.80
CA GLY A 204 -3.97 -0.03 -8.70
C GLY A 204 -4.70 0.81 -9.75
N ILE A 205 -5.31 1.92 -9.33
CA ILE A 205 -6.02 2.86 -10.21
C ILE A 205 -5.06 3.47 -11.24
N GLN A 206 -3.89 3.92 -10.77
CA GLN A 206 -2.84 4.49 -11.62
C GLN A 206 -2.33 3.47 -12.66
N ARG A 207 -2.14 2.21 -12.24
CA ARG A 207 -1.69 1.16 -13.15
C ARG A 207 -2.76 0.80 -14.18
N PHE A 208 -4.00 0.60 -13.75
CA PHE A 208 -5.11 0.29 -14.65
C PHE A 208 -5.26 1.36 -15.74
N ALA A 209 -5.29 2.63 -15.35
CA ALA A 209 -5.40 3.74 -16.29
C ALA A 209 -4.22 3.81 -17.27
N SER A 210 -2.99 3.51 -16.82
CA SER A 210 -1.82 3.48 -17.71
C SER A 210 -1.92 2.41 -18.80
N VAL A 211 -2.41 1.20 -18.46
CA VAL A 211 -2.56 0.09 -19.41
C VAL A 211 -3.66 0.38 -20.42
N SER A 212 -4.78 0.95 -19.98
CA SER A 212 -5.88 1.33 -20.87
C SER A 212 -5.44 2.40 -21.89
N ALA A 213 -4.60 3.35 -21.48
CA ALA A 213 -4.05 4.36 -22.38
C ALA A 213 -3.10 3.75 -23.44
N GLU A 214 -2.19 2.87 -23.01
CA GLU A 214 -1.28 2.13 -23.91
C GLU A 214 -2.06 1.31 -24.95
N GLN A 215 -3.11 0.60 -24.52
CA GLN A 215 -3.94 -0.22 -25.41
C GLN A 215 -4.72 0.63 -26.43
N SER A 216 -5.24 1.79 -26.02
CA SER A 216 -5.94 2.73 -26.92
C SER A 216 -5.02 3.26 -28.02
N SER A 217 -3.80 3.71 -27.66
CA SER A 217 -2.82 4.19 -28.64
C SER A 217 -2.38 3.11 -29.63
N SER A 218 -2.29 1.85 -29.17
CA SER A 218 -1.93 0.71 -30.02
C SER A 218 -3.03 0.42 -31.04
N LEU A 219 -4.29 0.52 -30.64
CA LEU A 219 -5.43 0.34 -31.52
C LEU A 219 -5.50 1.46 -32.59
N GLU A 220 -5.30 2.71 -32.19
CA GLU A 220 -5.26 3.85 -33.11
C GLU A 220 -4.11 3.73 -34.11
N ALA A 221 -2.92 3.28 -33.68
CA ALA A 221 -1.80 3.02 -34.57
C ALA A 221 -2.10 1.91 -35.60
N VAL A 222 -2.81 0.85 -35.19
CA VAL A 222 -3.24 -0.22 -36.10
C VAL A 222 -4.30 0.25 -37.10
N VAL A 223 -5.22 1.11 -36.66
CA VAL A 223 -6.27 1.68 -37.54
C VAL A 223 -5.71 2.73 -38.50
N ALA A 224 -4.74 3.53 -38.06
CA ALA A 224 -4.07 4.55 -38.87
C ALA A 224 -3.03 3.96 -39.84
N ALA A 225 -2.59 2.72 -39.63
CA ALA A 225 -1.70 2.04 -40.54
C ALA A 225 -2.38 1.89 -41.92
N PRO A 226 -1.72 2.32 -43.02
CA PRO A 226 -2.29 2.16 -44.35
C PRO A 226 -2.59 0.68 -44.60
N PRO A 227 -3.72 0.35 -45.27
CA PRO A 227 -4.08 -1.03 -45.54
C PRO A 227 -2.90 -1.69 -46.24
N LEU A 228 -2.37 -2.77 -45.66
CA LEU A 228 -1.28 -3.53 -46.23
C LEU A 228 -1.64 -3.82 -47.69
N ARG A 229 -0.97 -3.11 -48.61
CA ARG A 229 -1.15 -3.26 -50.04
C ARG A 229 -0.89 -4.73 -50.31
N ARG A 230 -1.96 -5.51 -50.55
CA ARG A 230 -1.87 -6.94 -50.83
C ARG A 230 -0.77 -7.09 -51.87
N ARG A 231 0.37 -7.67 -51.48
CA ARG A 231 1.39 -8.04 -52.46
C ARG A 231 0.65 -8.88 -53.50
N PRO A 232 0.72 -8.53 -54.79
CA PRO A 232 0.14 -9.38 -55.82
C PRO A 232 0.63 -10.79 -55.55
N ARG A 233 -0.31 -11.73 -55.45
CA ARG A 233 0.00 -13.15 -55.35
C ARG A 233 0.96 -13.43 -56.49
N ALA A 234 2.22 -13.72 -56.18
CA ALA A 234 3.16 -14.16 -57.20
C ALA A 234 2.47 -15.33 -57.89
N GLY A 235 2.16 -15.17 -59.18
CA GLY A 235 1.59 -16.24 -59.98
C GLY A 235 2.50 -17.47 -59.89
N PRO A 236 1.95 -18.68 -60.04
CA PRO A 236 2.77 -19.89 -60.04
C PRO A 236 3.94 -19.72 -61.02
N PRO A 237 5.14 -20.20 -60.68
CA PRO A 237 6.29 -20.08 -61.56
C PRO A 237 5.94 -20.77 -62.89
N GLN A 238 5.89 -20.00 -63.98
CA GLN A 238 5.84 -20.55 -65.33
C GLN A 238 7.20 -21.19 -65.61
N SER A 239 7.35 -22.45 -65.21
CA SER A 239 8.44 -23.30 -65.63
C SER A 239 8.34 -23.52 -67.14
N CYS A 240 9.27 -22.86 -67.84
CA CYS A 240 9.77 -23.12 -69.19
C CYS A 240 9.25 -24.40 -69.88
N LEU A 241 8.28 -24.23 -70.78
CA LEU A 241 8.14 -25.06 -71.97
C LEU A 241 9.05 -24.48 -73.08
N ARG A 242 10.33 -24.86 -73.05
CA ARG A 242 11.21 -24.93 -74.23
C ARG A 242 11.64 -26.40 -74.25
N GLY A 243 11.16 -27.21 -75.18
CA GLY A 243 11.64 -27.16 -76.55
C GLY A 243 12.96 -27.93 -76.60
N CYS A 244 12.87 -29.27 -76.57
CA CYS A 244 13.89 -30.16 -77.09
C CYS A 244 13.20 -31.02 -78.14
N ASP A 245 13.81 -31.04 -79.32
CA ASP A 245 13.48 -31.83 -80.49
C ASP A 245 13.41 -33.33 -80.23
#